data_AF-A0A0N4XP23-F1
#
_entry.id   AF-A0A0N4XP23-F1
#
_cell.length_a   1.000
_cell.length_b   1.000
_cell.length_c   1.000
_cell.angle_alpha   90.00
_cell.angle_beta   90.00
_cell.angle_gamma   90.00
#
_symmetry.space_group_name_H-M   'P 1'
#
loop_
_entity.id
_entity.type
_entity.pdbx_description
1 polymer ?
#
loop_
_entity_poly.entity_id
_entity_poly.type
_entity_poly.pdbx_seq_one_letter_code
_entity_poly.pdbx_strand_id
1 'polypeptide(L)' 'MTKWLKNSKSGFLVGDSVTWADLLVAEFAELTTRIPNFYDGFPEVKAHADKIRSIPTLKKWIQSRPRTPL' A
#
# COMPACT_ATOMS: atom_id res chain seq x y z
N MET A 1 -8.50 0.39 -9.75
CA MET A 1 -7.14 0.60 -9.19
C MET A 1 -6.06 -0.02 -10.09
N THR A 2 -6.13 -1.31 -10.40
CA THR A 2 -5.16 -1.99 -11.28
C THR A 2 -4.94 -1.31 -12.63
N LYS A 3 -5.99 -0.77 -13.28
CA LYS A 3 -5.84 0.03 -14.51
C LYS A 3 -4.86 1.20 -14.34
N TRP A 4 -4.93 1.91 -13.21
CA TRP A 4 -4.06 3.05 -12.91
C TRP A 4 -2.64 2.58 -12.64
N LEU A 5 -2.47 1.54 -11.82
CA LEU A 5 -1.14 0.98 -11.50
C LEU A 5 -0.45 0.38 -12.72
N LYS A 6 -1.18 -0.31 -13.60
CA LYS A 6 -0.66 -0.87 -14.86
C LYS A 6 -0.21 0.21 -15.84
N ASN A 7 -0.88 1.35 -15.84
CA ASN A 7 -0.53 2.48 -16.70
C ASN A 7 0.48 3.44 -16.02
N SER A 8 0.77 3.24 -14.74
CA SER A 8 1.69 4.07 -13.96
C SER A 8 3.13 3.64 -14.23
N LYS A 9 3.95 4.59 -14.70
CA LYS A 9 5.40 4.38 -14.82
C LYS A 9 6.13 4.54 -13.49
N SER A 10 5.51 5.20 -12.51
CA SER A 10 6.08 5.52 -11.21
C SER A 10 5.74 4.48 -10.14
N GLY A 11 4.65 3.74 -10.32
CA GLY A 11 4.08 2.83 -9.32
C GLY A 11 3.23 3.53 -8.25
N PHE A 12 3.02 4.85 -8.38
CA PHE A 12 2.00 5.59 -7.63
C PHE A 12 0.67 5.58 -8.40
N LEU A 13 -0.45 5.79 -7.71
CA LEU A 13 -1.78 5.79 -8.28
C LEU A 13 -1.98 6.94 -9.28
N VAL A 14 -1.39 8.11 -8.99
CA VAL A 14 -1.46 9.30 -9.83
C VAL A 14 -0.11 10.01 -9.83
N GLY A 15 0.36 10.42 -11.02
CA GLY A 15 1.61 11.16 -11.16
C GLY A 15 2.86 10.33 -10.85
N ASP A 16 3.90 11.00 -10.36
CA ASP A 16 5.24 10.45 -10.15
C ASP A 16 5.72 10.51 -8.69
N SER A 17 4.85 10.95 -7.78
CA SER A 17 5.14 11.12 -6.36
C SER A 17 3.99 10.61 -5.48
N VAL A 18 4.29 10.38 -4.21
CA VAL A 18 3.31 9.86 -3.25
C VAL A 18 2.21 10.90 -2.99
N THR A 19 0.97 10.44 -2.99
CA THR A 19 -0.22 11.19 -2.60
C THR A 19 -0.93 10.51 -1.44
N TRP A 20 -1.86 11.22 -0.80
CA TRP A 20 -2.67 10.65 0.27
C TRP A 20 -3.53 9.45 -0.19
N ALA A 21 -3.86 9.37 -1.49
CA ALA A 21 -4.58 8.23 -2.05
C ALA A 21 -3.74 6.94 -1.97
N ASP A 22 -2.43 7.04 -2.20
CA ASP A 22 -1.51 5.90 -2.07
C ASP A 22 -1.44 5.42 -0.61
N LEU A 23 -1.46 6.35 0.35
CA LEU A 23 -1.48 6.02 1.78
C LEU A 23 -2.75 5.28 2.18
N LEU A 24 -3.92 5.77 1.73
CA LEU A 24 -5.21 5.13 2.00
C LEU A 24 -5.23 3.68 1.51
N VAL A 25 -4.74 3.45 0.29
CA VAL A 25 -4.72 2.11 -0.31
C VAL A 25 -3.72 1.19 0.38
N ALA A 26 -2.51 1.71 0.65
CA ALA A 26 -1.46 0.93 1.30
C ALA A 26 -1.78 0.55 2.75
N GLU A 27 -2.66 1.31 3.43
CA GLU A 27 -3.09 0.97 4.79
C GLU A 27 -3.85 -0.37 4.84
N PHE A 28 -4.60 -0.71 3.79
CA PHE A 28 -5.32 -1.99 3.72
C PHE A 28 -4.42 -3.22 3.73
N ALA A 29 -3.10 -3.06 3.59
CA ALA A 29 -2.14 -4.13 3.81
C ALA A 29 -2.28 -4.76 5.22
N GLU A 30 -2.76 -4.02 6.22
CA GLU A 30 -3.02 -4.58 7.56
C GLU A 30 -4.06 -5.71 7.53
N LEU A 31 -4.99 -5.73 6.58
CA LEU A 31 -5.98 -6.80 6.45
C LEU A 31 -5.33 -8.16 6.15
N THR A 32 -4.11 -8.20 5.63
CA THR A 32 -3.36 -9.46 5.42
C THR A 32 -3.14 -10.24 6.71
N THR A 33 -3.17 -9.57 7.88
CA THR A 33 -3.07 -10.23 9.18
C THR A 33 -4.29 -11.12 9.51
N ARG A 34 -5.44 -10.85 8.86
CA ARG A 34 -6.70 -11.60 9.03
C ARG A 34 -7.09 -12.40 7.79
N ILE A 35 -6.72 -11.91 6.61
CA ILE A 35 -7.06 -12.48 5.30
C ILE A 35 -5.75 -12.71 4.54
N PRO A 36 -5.08 -13.86 4.71
CA PRO A 36 -3.77 -14.11 4.12
C PRO A 36 -3.73 -13.99 2.59
N ASN A 37 -4.84 -14.26 1.93
CA ASN A 37 -5.03 -14.22 0.49
C ASN A 37 -5.65 -12.90 -0.02
N PHE A 38 -5.57 -11.82 0.76
CA PHE A 38 -6.18 -10.53 0.44
C PHE A 38 -5.75 -9.96 -0.93
N TYR A 39 -4.56 -10.31 -1.41
CA TYR A 39 -4.01 -9.83 -2.68
C TYR A 39 -4.14 -10.82 -3.84
N ASP A 40 -4.80 -11.97 -3.66
CA ASP A 40 -4.95 -12.95 -4.73
C ASP A 40 -5.64 -12.35 -5.96
N GLY A 41 -5.04 -12.53 -7.13
CA GLY A 41 -5.50 -11.92 -8.39
C GLY A 41 -5.12 -10.45 -8.59
N PHE A 42 -4.46 -9.80 -7.62
CA PHE A 42 -4.09 -8.37 -7.67
C PHE A 42 -2.62 -8.10 -7.29
N PRO A 43 -1.63 -8.72 -7.97
CA PRO A 43 -0.21 -8.59 -7.62
C PRO A 43 0.31 -7.15 -7.71
N GLU A 44 -0.26 -6.32 -8.60
CA GLU A 44 0.14 -4.91 -8.75
C GLU A 44 -0.27 -4.08 -7.51
N VAL A 45 -1.39 -4.42 -6.89
CA VAL A 45 -1.87 -3.74 -5.67
C VAL A 45 -0.97 -4.11 -4.48
N LYS A 46 -0.52 -5.37 -4.40
CA LYS A 46 0.47 -5.79 -3.40
C LYS A 46 1.80 -5.03 -3.58
N ALA A 47 2.32 -5.01 -4.81
CA ALA A 47 3.56 -4.30 -5.11
C ALA A 47 3.47 -2.80 -4.79
N HIS A 48 2.32 -2.19 -5.08
CA HIS A 48 2.03 -0.81 -4.69
C HIS A 48 2.08 -0.64 -3.16
N ALA A 49 1.34 -1.45 -2.40
CA ALA A 49 1.33 -1.35 -0.94
C ALA A 49 2.73 -1.54 -0.32
N ASP A 50 3.51 -2.49 -0.82
CA ASP A 50 4.89 -2.73 -0.40
C ASP A 50 5.78 -1.51 -0.67
N LYS A 51 5.66 -0.90 -1.86
CA LYS A 51 6.39 0.32 -2.24
C LYS A 51 6.05 1.47 -1.27
N ILE A 52 4.77 1.75 -1.04
CA ILE A 52 4.35 2.86 -0.17
C ILE A 52 4.82 2.63 1.27
N ARG A 53 4.61 1.42 1.81
CA ARG A 53 5.01 1.07 3.19
C ARG A 53 6.53 0.98 3.39
N SER A 54 7.32 0.95 2.31
CA SER A 54 8.78 1.03 2.37
C SER A 54 9.33 2.45 2.56
N ILE A 55 8.51 3.49 2.38
CA ILE A 55 8.94 4.89 2.57
C ILE A 55 9.46 5.06 4.01
N PRO A 56 10.71 5.52 4.22
CA PRO A 56 11.37 5.43 5.53
C PRO A 56 10.57 6.04 6.69
N THR A 57 9.95 7.20 6.48
CA THR A 57 9.13 7.89 7.48
C THR A 57 7.85 7.12 7.80
N LEU A 58 7.16 6.60 6.78
CA LEU A 58 5.96 5.79 6.97
C LEU A 58 6.27 4.44 7.61
N LYS A 59 7.35 3.77 7.18
CA LYS A 59 7.82 2.52 7.77
C LYS A 59 8.11 2.69 9.26
N LYS A 60 8.80 3.77 9.63
CA LYS A 60 9.08 4.13 11.03
C LYS A 60 7.77 4.32 11.81
N TRP A 61 6.81 5.04 11.25
CA TRP A 61 5.49 5.24 11.88
C TRP A 61 4.74 3.91 12.08
N ILE A 62 4.66 3.05 11.07
CA ILE A 62 4.00 1.74 11.16
C ILE A 62 4.63 0.87 12.27
N GLN A 63 5.96 0.96 12.45
CA GLN A 63 6.67 0.21 13.49
C GLN A 63 6.41 0.75 14.89
N SER A 64 6.21 2.07 15.05
CA SER A 64 6.05 2.71 16.36
C SER A 64 4.61 3.00 16.76
N ARG A 65 3.65 2.96 15.83
CA ARG A 65 2.25 3.30 16.12
C ARG A 65 1.63 2.32 17.11
N PRO A 66 0.67 2.77 17.94
CA PRO A 66 -0.08 1.87 18.81
C PRO A 66 -0.75 0.74 18.01
N ARG A 67 -0.68 -0.50 18.52
CA ARG A 67 -1.40 -1.62 17.93
C ARG A 67 -2.85 -1.56 18.38
N THR A 68 -3.75 -1.22 17.46
CA THR A 68 -5.20 -1.26 17.68
C THR A 68 -5.78 -2.48 16.97
N PRO A 69 -6.68 -3.24 17.61
CA PRO A 69 -7.45 -4.26 16.92
C PRO A 69 -8.26 -3.63 15.78
N LEU A 70 -8.23 -4.25 14.61
CA LEU A 70 -9.14 -3.94 13.49
C LEU A 70 -10.57 -4.39 13.76
#